data_AF-A0A926FCR0-F1
#
_entry.id   AF-A0A926FCR0-F1
#
_cell.length_a   1.000
_cell.length_b   1.000
_cell.length_c   1.000
_cell.angle_alpha   90.00
_cell.angle_beta   90.00
_cell.angle_gamma   90.00
#
_symmetry.space_group_name_H-M   'P 1'
#
loop_
_entity.id
_entity.type
_entity.pdbx_description
1 polymer ?
#
loop_
_entity_poly.entity_id
_entity_poly.type
_entity_poly.pdbx_seq_one_letter_code
_entity_poly.pdbx_strand_id
1 'polypeptide(L)'
;MKTQKLNLSVLIVAALDECTKMEYGPDTIANCSDTWTAFERFCNMHNKTFYEEQMAAEFLHNLFDFPNNRPKSKMASSIIRSMRMLGDYNTFGRFLSSKNDHIWVTTDDFQIAISNYIDRCKQRNNTDETIQRSLWSLYRITEHLVKNGVTKCKDITPELVSDYVASLIRYTKKSMQREVGILKTFLHLIYLNDQIDQDLSLIIPRLYHPNKELPNKVWSPENIENILSTVERNLIPLAHAYSRFGYKKHAVLPTPAAPIIIV
;
A
#
# COMPACT_ATOMS: atom_id res chain seq x y z
N MET A 1 8.41 6.36 30.96
CA MET A 1 8.56 7.83 31.05
C MET A 1 7.19 8.45 31.12
N LYS A 2 6.91 9.33 32.08
CA LYS A 2 5.60 9.98 32.23
C LYS A 2 5.46 11.05 31.14
N THR A 3 4.62 10.82 30.13
CA THR A 3 4.35 11.79 29.06
C THR A 3 3.62 12.98 29.67
N GLN A 4 4.23 14.16 29.61
CA GLN A 4 3.62 15.42 29.98
C GLN A 4 2.42 15.64 29.03
N LYS A 5 1.20 15.83 29.58
CA LYS A 5 0.00 16.08 28.76
C LYS A 5 0.13 17.46 28.10
N LEU A 6 0.42 17.47 26.80
CA LEU A 6 0.46 18.69 25.99
C LEU A 6 -0.96 19.15 25.68
N ASN A 7 -1.18 20.46 25.71
CA ASN A 7 -2.40 21.06 25.17
C ASN A 7 -2.54 20.67 23.68
N LEU A 8 -3.77 20.44 23.22
CA LEU A 8 -4.04 19.99 21.86
C LEU A 8 -3.45 20.92 20.79
N SER A 9 -3.55 22.24 20.98
CA SER A 9 -2.93 23.24 20.08
C SER A 9 -1.42 23.03 19.93
N VAL A 10 -0.73 22.86 21.06
CA VAL A 10 0.73 22.66 21.13
C VAL A 10 1.12 21.31 20.52
N LEU A 11 0.30 20.28 20.77
CA LEU A 11 0.49 18.96 20.17
C LEU A 11 0.40 19.01 18.63
N ILE A 12 -0.58 19.74 18.10
CA ILE A 12 -0.78 19.89 16.66
C ILE A 12 0.42 20.58 16.01
N VAL A 13 0.90 21.68 16.59
CA VAL A 13 2.09 22.39 16.10
C VAL A 13 3.31 21.46 16.10
N ALA A 14 3.56 20.75 17.21
CA ALA A 14 4.68 19.82 17.32
C ALA A 14 4.60 18.66 16.30
N ALA A 15 3.39 18.13 16.07
CA ALA A 15 3.16 17.08 15.07
C ALA A 15 3.37 17.59 13.64
N LEU A 16 2.98 18.84 13.33
CA LEU A 16 3.20 19.44 12.01
C LEU A 16 4.69 19.71 11.74
N ASP A 17 5.42 20.17 12.76
CA ASP A 17 6.87 20.30 12.70
C ASP A 17 7.54 18.96 12.43
N GLU A 18 7.07 17.89 13.08
CA GLU A 18 7.56 16.53 12.83
C GLU A 18 7.26 16.04 11.40
N CYS A 19 6.07 16.33 10.86
CA CYS A 19 5.76 16.05 9.46
C CYS A 19 6.73 16.76 8.51
N THR A 20 7.12 18.00 8.82
CA THR A 20 8.07 18.77 8.02
C THR A 20 9.49 18.19 8.11
N LYS A 21 9.93 17.80 9.32
CA LYS A 21 11.24 17.15 9.53
C LYS A 21 11.37 15.81 8.82
N MET A 22 10.28 15.03 8.76
CA MET A 22 10.22 13.75 8.07
C MET A 22 9.98 13.88 6.55
N GLU A 23 10.05 15.11 6.00
CA GLU A 23 9.93 15.38 4.56
C GLU A 23 8.62 14.86 3.93
N TYR A 24 7.51 14.90 4.68
CA TYR A 24 6.20 14.58 4.10
C TYR A 24 5.83 15.56 2.98
N GLY A 25 5.17 15.04 1.94
CA GLY A 25 4.73 15.87 0.81
C GLY A 25 3.76 16.99 1.24
N PRO A 26 3.76 18.14 0.54
CA PRO A 26 3.00 19.33 0.93
C PRO A 26 1.50 19.07 1.07
N ASP A 27 0.91 18.28 0.18
CA ASP A 27 -0.51 17.89 0.25
C ASP A 27 -0.83 17.06 1.50
N THR A 28 0.13 16.25 1.97
CA THR A 28 -0.05 15.43 3.18
C THR A 28 0.00 16.30 4.43
N ILE A 29 0.92 17.27 4.47
CA ILE A 29 1.03 18.25 5.56
C ILE A 29 -0.25 19.09 5.62
N ALA A 30 -0.72 19.60 4.48
CA ALA A 30 -1.95 20.37 4.38
C ALA A 30 -3.16 19.56 4.88
N ASN A 31 -3.34 18.33 4.41
CA ASN A 31 -4.42 17.46 4.86
C ASN A 31 -4.35 17.16 6.37
N CYS A 32 -3.15 16.99 6.93
CA CYS A 32 -2.98 16.82 8.37
C CYS A 32 -3.35 18.08 9.14
N SER A 33 -2.87 19.23 8.71
CA SER A 33 -3.20 20.54 9.30
C SER A 33 -4.71 20.78 9.32
N ASP A 34 -5.39 20.58 8.18
CA ASP A 34 -6.83 20.78 8.06
C ASP A 34 -7.62 19.82 8.96
N THR A 35 -7.24 18.54 8.95
CA THR A 35 -7.89 17.49 9.77
C THR A 35 -7.72 17.77 11.25
N TRP A 36 -6.51 18.10 11.70
CA TRP A 36 -6.20 18.33 13.11
C TRP A 36 -6.81 19.62 13.63
N THR A 37 -6.86 20.68 12.81
CA THR A 37 -7.56 21.93 13.15
C THR A 37 -9.07 21.70 13.27
N ALA A 38 -9.65 20.88 12.39
CA ALA A 38 -11.07 20.50 12.51
C ALA A 38 -11.33 19.69 13.79
N PHE A 39 -10.43 18.77 14.14
CA PHE A 39 -10.50 18.00 15.39
C PHE A 39 -10.36 18.88 16.64
N GLU A 40 -9.47 19.86 16.61
CA GLU A 40 -9.31 20.82 17.72
C GLU A 40 -10.60 21.62 17.95
N ARG A 41 -11.24 22.11 16.88
CA ARG A 41 -12.54 22.78 16.98
C ARG A 41 -13.61 21.86 17.58
N PHE A 42 -13.64 20.60 17.15
CA PHE A 42 -14.54 19.60 17.72
C PHE A 42 -14.29 19.40 19.22
N CYS A 43 -13.03 19.27 19.66
CA CYS A 43 -12.69 19.15 21.07
C CYS A 43 -13.09 20.40 21.87
N ASN A 44 -12.85 21.60 21.33
CA ASN A 44 -13.22 22.86 21.97
C ASN A 44 -14.73 22.99 22.18
N MET A 45 -15.56 22.53 21.22
CA MET A 45 -17.02 22.49 21.38
C MET A 45 -17.46 21.59 22.55
N HIS A 46 -16.68 20.55 22.86
CA HIS A 46 -16.90 19.65 23.99
C HIS A 46 -16.13 20.06 25.26
N ASN A 47 -15.56 21.27 25.30
CA ASN A 47 -14.73 21.80 26.40
C ASN A 47 -13.51 20.92 26.75
N LYS A 48 -12.92 20.28 25.73
CA LYS A 48 -11.73 19.44 25.86
C LYS A 48 -10.51 20.14 25.29
N THR A 49 -9.49 20.31 26.12
CA THR A 49 -8.26 21.03 25.78
C THR A 49 -7.05 20.13 25.54
N PHE A 50 -7.20 18.82 25.78
CA PHE A 50 -6.17 17.80 25.62
C PHE A 50 -6.63 16.74 24.62
N TYR A 51 -5.67 16.06 24.00
CA TYR A 51 -5.97 14.89 23.17
C TYR A 51 -6.54 13.76 24.03
N GLU A 52 -7.72 13.28 23.67
CA GLU A 52 -8.37 12.11 24.27
C GLU A 52 -8.80 11.15 23.15
N GLU A 53 -8.43 9.87 23.28
CA GLU A 53 -8.73 8.84 22.27
C GLU A 53 -10.25 8.71 22.04
N GLN A 54 -11.05 8.86 23.10
CA GLN A 54 -12.50 8.83 23.01
C GLN A 54 -13.04 9.96 22.12
N MET A 55 -12.51 11.18 22.24
CA MET A 55 -12.92 12.30 21.40
C MET A 55 -12.53 12.07 19.93
N ALA A 56 -11.37 11.46 19.68
CA ALA A 56 -10.94 11.10 18.33
C ALA A 56 -11.87 10.03 17.71
N ALA A 57 -12.28 9.03 18.51
CA ALA A 57 -13.24 8.03 18.08
C ALA A 57 -14.63 8.63 17.78
N GLU A 58 -15.13 9.50 18.67
CA GLU A 58 -16.41 10.20 18.48
C GLU A 58 -16.38 11.12 17.23
N PHE A 59 -15.27 11.83 17.01
CA PHE A 59 -15.07 12.64 15.81
C PHE A 59 -15.15 11.82 14.52
N LEU A 60 -14.46 10.68 14.47
CA LEU A 60 -14.47 9.79 13.30
C LEU A 60 -15.82 9.06 13.12
N HIS A 61 -16.49 8.73 14.22
CA HIS A 61 -17.83 8.16 14.21
C HIS A 61 -18.84 9.15 13.62
N ASN A 62 -18.81 10.41 14.03
CA ASN A 62 -19.70 11.44 13.52
C ASN A 62 -19.50 11.75 12.03
N LEU A 63 -18.27 11.64 11.53
CA LEU A 63 -17.96 11.91 10.11
C LEU A 63 -18.28 10.72 9.18
N PHE A 64 -17.99 9.50 9.61
CA PHE A 64 -17.98 8.32 8.72
C PHE A 64 -18.61 7.05 9.31
N ASP A 65 -19.16 7.10 10.52
CA ASP A 65 -19.56 5.92 11.31
C ASP A 65 -18.39 4.93 11.49
N PHE A 66 -17.15 5.45 11.60
CA PHE A 66 -15.98 4.61 11.88
C PHE A 66 -15.92 4.27 13.39
N PRO A 67 -15.63 3.01 13.79
CA PRO A 67 -15.12 1.90 12.99
C PRO A 67 -16.18 0.94 12.40
N ASN A 68 -17.46 1.13 12.67
CA ASN A 68 -18.54 0.25 12.21
C ASN A 68 -18.62 0.19 10.68
N ASN A 69 -18.40 1.33 10.05
CA ASN A 69 -18.27 1.49 8.62
C ASN A 69 -16.83 1.87 8.23
N ARG A 70 -16.32 1.22 7.18
CA ARG A 70 -15.01 1.56 6.59
C ARG A 70 -15.23 2.30 5.27
N PRO A 71 -15.12 3.64 5.27
CA PRO A 71 -15.39 4.42 4.08
C PRO A 71 -14.38 4.09 2.97
N LYS A 72 -14.88 3.94 1.74
CA LYS A 72 -14.05 3.60 0.56
C LYS A 72 -13.42 4.82 -0.11
N SER A 73 -13.78 6.04 0.31
CA SER A 73 -13.26 7.28 -0.26
C SER A 73 -11.79 7.49 0.12
N LYS A 74 -10.99 7.98 -0.84
CA LYS A 74 -9.60 8.39 -0.60
C LYS A 74 -9.51 9.50 0.46
N MET A 75 -10.45 10.45 0.41
CA MET A 75 -10.52 11.55 1.38
C MET A 75 -10.73 11.02 2.81
N ALA A 76 -11.72 10.14 2.99
CA ALA A 76 -12.01 9.56 4.30
C ALA A 76 -10.83 8.71 4.82
N SER A 77 -10.18 7.96 3.93
CA SER A 77 -8.95 7.21 4.27
C SER A 77 -7.82 8.13 4.72
N SER A 78 -7.67 9.30 4.09
CA SER A 78 -6.67 10.31 4.44
C SER A 78 -6.94 10.93 5.81
N ILE A 79 -8.20 11.27 6.10
CA ILE A 79 -8.62 11.82 7.40
C ILE A 79 -8.41 10.80 8.53
N ILE A 80 -8.84 9.55 8.33
CA ILE A 80 -8.63 8.47 9.33
C ILE A 80 -7.15 8.25 9.58
N ARG A 81 -6.32 8.23 8.52
CA ARG A 81 -4.87 8.11 8.66
C ARG A 81 -4.27 9.28 9.43
N SER A 82 -4.67 10.50 9.10
CA SER A 82 -4.20 11.72 9.76
C SER A 82 -4.57 11.72 11.25
N MET A 83 -5.78 11.30 11.61
CA MET A 83 -6.18 11.17 13.03
C MET A 83 -5.35 10.12 13.78
N ARG A 84 -5.05 8.98 13.14
CA ARG A 84 -4.14 7.98 13.72
C ARG A 84 -2.74 8.56 13.94
N MET A 85 -2.20 9.33 12.99
CA MET A 85 -0.89 9.96 13.14
C MET A 85 -0.83 10.88 14.36
N LEU A 86 -1.88 11.69 14.60
CA LEU A 86 -1.94 12.54 15.78
C LEU A 86 -2.00 11.74 17.08
N GLY A 87 -2.77 10.65 17.12
CA GLY A 87 -2.83 9.76 18.28
C GLY A 87 -1.51 9.04 18.58
N ASP A 88 -0.82 8.59 17.52
CA ASP A 88 0.52 8.02 17.62
C ASP A 88 1.51 9.03 18.20
N TYR A 89 1.49 10.26 17.68
CA TYR A 89 2.37 11.33 18.16
C TYR A 89 2.08 11.70 19.62
N ASN A 90 0.81 11.79 20.02
CA ASN A 90 0.43 12.02 21.43
C ASN A 90 0.92 10.91 22.37
N THR A 91 0.84 9.66 21.93
CA THR A 91 1.15 8.49 22.77
C THR A 91 2.66 8.24 22.86
N PHE A 92 3.37 8.36 21.74
CA PHE A 92 4.77 7.91 21.61
C PHE A 92 5.75 9.05 21.33
N GLY A 93 5.28 10.27 21.08
CA GLY A 93 6.12 11.40 20.66
C GLY A 93 6.69 11.25 19.25
N ARG A 94 6.18 10.29 18.45
CA ARG A 94 6.61 10.01 17.07
C ARG A 94 5.46 9.35 16.31
N PHE A 95 5.46 9.46 14.98
CA PHE A 95 4.50 8.72 14.15
C PHE A 95 4.86 7.24 14.10
N LEU A 96 3.85 6.37 14.26
CA LEU A 96 4.04 4.96 13.98
C LEU A 96 3.92 4.76 12.47
N SER A 97 5.04 4.43 11.84
CA SER A 97 5.11 4.26 10.39
C SER A 97 4.13 3.20 9.91
N SER A 98 3.09 3.64 9.19
CA SER A 98 2.07 2.72 8.68
C SER A 98 2.44 2.11 7.32
N LYS A 99 3.48 2.59 6.62
CA LYS A 99 4.06 1.97 5.42
C LYS A 99 5.50 2.48 5.25
N ASN A 100 6.45 1.54 5.16
CA ASN A 100 7.84 1.66 4.68
C ASN A 100 9.00 1.82 5.67
N ASP A 101 8.80 1.99 6.98
CA ASP A 101 9.93 1.88 7.94
C ASP A 101 10.09 0.47 8.53
N HIS A 102 9.50 -0.53 7.88
CA HIS A 102 9.82 -1.91 8.24
C HIS A 102 11.25 -2.19 7.79
N ILE A 103 12.20 -2.02 8.69
CA ILE A 103 13.58 -2.44 8.50
C ILE A 103 13.54 -3.96 8.39
N TRP A 104 13.65 -4.46 7.17
CA TRP A 104 13.71 -5.89 6.92
C TRP A 104 14.99 -6.44 7.52
N VAL A 105 14.84 -7.25 8.57
CA VAL A 105 15.97 -7.97 9.14
C VAL A 105 16.30 -9.12 8.19
N THR A 106 17.48 -9.05 7.58
CA THR A 106 17.98 -10.07 6.67
C THR A 106 19.48 -10.23 6.87
N THR A 107 19.99 -11.42 6.59
CA THR A 107 21.42 -11.71 6.63
C THR A 107 22.06 -11.49 5.27
N ASP A 108 23.39 -11.40 5.24
CA ASP A 108 24.16 -11.24 3.99
C ASP A 108 23.89 -12.41 3.03
N ASP A 109 23.78 -13.63 3.55
CA ASP A 109 23.50 -14.82 2.74
C ASP A 109 22.12 -14.75 2.07
N PHE A 110 21.11 -14.26 2.79
CA PHE A 110 19.79 -14.01 2.22
C PHE A 110 19.77 -12.84 1.23
N GLN A 111 20.59 -11.81 1.44
CA GLN A 111 20.72 -10.71 0.48
C GLN A 111 21.27 -11.20 -0.87
N ILE A 112 22.26 -12.10 -0.84
CA ILE A 112 22.79 -12.75 -2.05
C ILE A 112 21.69 -13.54 -2.75
N ALA A 113 20.93 -14.35 -2.02
CA ALA A 113 19.81 -15.11 -2.58
C ALA A 113 18.72 -14.21 -3.19
N ILE A 114 18.41 -13.08 -2.55
CA ILE A 114 17.46 -12.08 -3.05
C ILE A 114 18.00 -11.43 -4.33
N SER A 115 19.29 -11.08 -4.38
CA SER A 115 19.92 -10.50 -5.58
C SER A 115 19.80 -11.46 -6.76
N ASN A 116 20.14 -12.74 -6.56
CA ASN A 116 20.02 -13.77 -7.59
C ASN A 116 18.57 -13.92 -8.10
N TYR A 117 17.58 -13.80 -7.20
CA TYR A 117 16.17 -13.79 -7.59
C TYR A 117 15.81 -12.58 -8.46
N ILE A 118 16.27 -11.39 -8.09
CA ILE A 118 16.02 -10.15 -8.83
C ILE A 118 16.64 -10.24 -10.22
N ASP A 119 17.88 -10.73 -10.34
CA ASP A 119 18.56 -10.88 -11.62
C ASP A 119 17.82 -11.84 -12.54
N ARG A 120 17.29 -12.95 -12.00
CA ARG A 120 16.41 -13.84 -12.78
C ARG A 120 15.11 -13.17 -13.22
N CYS A 121 14.52 -12.30 -12.39
CA CYS A 121 13.32 -11.56 -12.79
C CYS A 121 13.61 -10.58 -13.92
N LYS A 122 14.76 -9.90 -13.87
CA LYS A 122 15.22 -9.00 -14.94
C LYS A 122 15.47 -9.77 -16.23
N GLN A 123 16.13 -10.93 -16.16
CA GLN A 123 16.34 -11.81 -17.32
C GLN A 123 15.03 -12.29 -17.96
N ARG A 124 13.93 -12.33 -17.20
CA ARG A 124 12.58 -12.68 -17.68
C ARG A 124 11.77 -11.48 -18.16
N ASN A 125 12.35 -10.29 -18.19
CA ASN A 125 11.67 -9.03 -18.55
C ASN A 125 10.42 -8.74 -17.70
N ASN A 126 10.48 -9.08 -16.40
CA ASN A 126 9.43 -8.70 -15.47
C ASN A 126 9.37 -7.17 -15.30
N THR A 127 8.18 -6.60 -15.11
CA THR A 127 8.04 -5.17 -14.81
C THR A 127 8.58 -4.82 -13.43
N ASP A 128 8.98 -3.56 -13.24
CA ASP A 128 9.50 -3.06 -11.97
C ASP A 128 8.51 -3.25 -10.81
N GLU A 129 7.20 -3.07 -11.05
CA GLU A 129 6.18 -3.33 -10.03
C GLU A 129 6.09 -4.80 -9.64
N THR A 130 6.34 -5.70 -10.59
CA THR A 130 6.35 -7.14 -10.35
C THR A 130 7.59 -7.55 -9.56
N ILE A 131 8.74 -6.96 -9.89
CA ILE A 131 9.99 -7.15 -9.15
C ILE A 131 9.82 -6.64 -7.72
N GLN A 132 9.37 -5.39 -7.54
CA GLN A 132 9.18 -4.78 -6.22
C GLN A 132 8.23 -5.58 -5.33
N ARG A 133 7.13 -6.07 -5.90
CA ARG A 133 6.19 -6.92 -5.18
C ARG A 133 6.81 -8.25 -4.76
N SER A 134 7.64 -8.84 -5.61
CA SER A 134 8.38 -10.06 -5.28
C SER A 134 9.35 -9.79 -4.13
N LEU A 135 10.06 -8.66 -4.19
CA LEU A 135 11.01 -8.19 -3.19
C LEU A 135 10.39 -8.08 -1.79
N TRP A 136 9.21 -7.45 -1.67
CA TRP A 136 8.48 -7.39 -0.38
C TRP A 136 8.05 -8.76 0.15
N SER A 137 7.80 -9.71 -0.75
CA SER A 137 7.44 -11.07 -0.36
C SER A 137 8.67 -11.85 0.09
N LEU A 138 9.80 -11.68 -0.59
CA LEU A 138 11.09 -12.24 -0.19
C LEU A 138 11.52 -11.72 1.18
N TYR A 139 11.40 -10.43 1.45
CA TYR A 139 11.74 -9.91 2.77
C TYR A 139 10.86 -10.45 3.89
N ARG A 140 9.56 -10.70 3.64
CA ARG A 140 8.68 -11.37 4.62
C ARG A 140 9.13 -12.81 4.87
N ILE A 141 9.54 -13.52 3.81
CA ILE A 141 10.06 -14.89 3.92
C ILE A 141 11.35 -14.90 4.75
N THR A 142 12.33 -14.07 4.40
CA THR A 142 13.63 -14.05 5.08
C THR A 142 13.50 -13.55 6.51
N GLU A 143 12.63 -12.57 6.78
CA GLU A 143 12.34 -12.13 8.14
C GLU A 143 11.74 -13.26 8.99
N HIS A 144 10.82 -14.06 8.42
CA HIS A 144 10.27 -15.22 9.12
C HIS A 144 11.36 -16.25 9.45
N LEU A 145 12.28 -16.52 8.52
CA LEU A 145 13.40 -17.44 8.73
C LEU A 145 14.35 -16.92 9.82
N VAL A 146 14.71 -15.64 9.77
CA VAL A 146 15.60 -15.01 10.77
C VAL A 146 14.95 -15.02 12.16
N LYS A 147 13.64 -14.75 12.27
CA LYS A 147 12.90 -14.82 13.54
C LYS A 147 12.93 -16.22 14.17
N ASN A 148 13.04 -17.26 13.36
CA ASN A 148 13.20 -18.64 13.81
C ASN A 148 14.67 -19.08 13.94
N GLY A 149 15.62 -18.14 13.93
CA GLY A 149 17.04 -18.39 14.17
C GLY A 149 17.85 -18.83 12.95
N VAL A 150 17.27 -18.82 11.75
CA VAL A 150 17.99 -19.19 10.52
C VAL A 150 18.73 -17.98 9.97
N THR A 151 20.04 -18.13 9.78
CA THR A 151 20.90 -17.06 9.26
C THR A 151 21.48 -17.35 7.88
N LYS A 152 21.44 -18.61 7.43
CA LYS A 152 21.96 -19.08 6.15
C LYS A 152 20.92 -19.93 5.42
N CYS A 153 20.93 -19.89 4.09
CA CYS A 153 20.04 -20.65 3.22
C CYS A 153 20.14 -22.16 3.44
N LYS A 154 21.35 -22.67 3.74
CA LYS A 154 21.59 -24.08 4.02
C LYS A 154 20.89 -24.61 5.28
N ASP A 155 20.54 -23.71 6.21
CA ASP A 155 19.93 -24.07 7.49
C ASP A 155 18.40 -24.01 7.40
N ILE A 156 17.83 -23.76 6.21
CA ILE A 156 16.37 -23.80 5.98
C ILE A 156 15.91 -25.26 6.03
N THR A 157 14.93 -25.54 6.88
CA THR A 157 14.33 -26.87 7.02
C THR A 157 12.90 -26.92 6.43
N PRO A 158 12.40 -28.11 6.06
CA PRO A 158 11.02 -28.29 5.60
C PRO A 158 9.95 -27.80 6.58
N GLU A 159 10.21 -27.91 7.89
CA GLU A 159 9.31 -27.50 8.97
C GLU A 159 9.11 -25.99 8.94
N LEU A 160 10.19 -25.21 8.84
CA LEU A 160 10.13 -23.75 8.77
C LEU A 160 9.41 -23.24 7.52
N VAL A 161 9.57 -23.94 6.40
CA VAL A 161 8.85 -23.65 5.17
C VAL A 161 7.34 -23.91 5.36
N SER A 162 6.99 -25.00 6.03
CA SER A 162 5.59 -25.35 6.32
C SER A 162 4.94 -24.36 7.28
N ASP A 163 5.67 -23.93 8.31
CA ASP A 163 5.23 -22.91 9.27
C ASP A 163 4.98 -21.55 8.59
N TYR A 164 5.86 -21.15 7.68
CA TYR A 164 5.64 -19.95 6.89
C TYR A 164 4.37 -20.06 6.05
N VAL A 165 4.16 -21.18 5.33
CA VAL A 165 2.94 -21.39 4.53
C VAL A 165 1.68 -21.36 5.41
N ALA A 166 1.73 -21.95 6.61
CA ALA A 166 0.63 -21.91 7.57
C ALA A 166 0.31 -20.46 8.02
N SER A 167 1.33 -19.61 8.16
CA SER A 167 1.15 -18.19 8.52
C SER A 167 0.35 -17.39 7.47
N LEU A 168 0.32 -17.85 6.21
CA LEU A 168 -0.40 -17.21 5.11
C LEU A 168 -1.91 -17.44 5.14
N ILE A 169 -2.45 -18.24 6.07
CA ILE A 169 -3.88 -18.59 6.13
C ILE A 169 -4.82 -17.38 6.19
N ARG A 170 -4.33 -16.24 6.71
CA ARG A 170 -5.09 -14.99 6.82
C ARG A 170 -5.21 -14.23 5.50
N TYR A 171 -4.49 -14.64 4.47
CA TYR A 171 -4.44 -13.94 3.18
C TYR A 171 -5.64 -14.33 2.31
N THR A 172 -6.04 -13.43 1.41
CA THR A 172 -6.99 -13.80 0.36
C THR A 172 -6.38 -14.91 -0.51
N LYS A 173 -7.21 -15.83 -1.04
CA LYS A 173 -6.75 -16.96 -1.86
C LYS A 173 -5.78 -16.55 -2.97
N LYS A 174 -6.08 -15.45 -3.68
CA LYS A 174 -5.22 -14.88 -4.73
C LYS A 174 -3.87 -14.38 -4.18
N SER A 175 -3.86 -13.79 -3.00
CA SER A 175 -2.62 -13.33 -2.36
C SER A 175 -1.80 -14.51 -1.87
N MET A 176 -2.42 -15.50 -1.22
CA MET A 176 -1.76 -16.73 -0.79
C MET A 176 -1.11 -17.47 -1.97
N GLN A 177 -1.83 -17.68 -3.07
CA GLN A 177 -1.28 -18.33 -4.27
C GLN A 177 -0.04 -17.59 -4.81
N ARG A 178 -0.07 -16.26 -4.80
CA ARG A 178 1.06 -15.42 -5.21
C ARG A 178 2.25 -15.59 -4.26
N GLU A 179 2.03 -15.46 -2.95
CA GLU A 179 3.10 -15.61 -1.94
C GLU A 179 3.74 -17.01 -2.01
N VAL A 180 2.92 -18.06 -2.12
CA VAL A 180 3.38 -19.45 -2.28
C VAL A 180 4.15 -19.65 -3.59
N GLY A 181 3.72 -19.01 -4.68
CA GLY A 181 4.44 -19.05 -5.96
C GLY A 181 5.82 -18.39 -5.87
N ILE A 182 5.93 -17.26 -5.17
CA ILE A 182 7.21 -16.58 -4.93
C ILE A 182 8.11 -17.44 -4.05
N LEU A 183 7.59 -17.98 -2.94
CA LEU A 183 8.32 -18.89 -2.05
C LEU A 183 8.87 -20.11 -2.82
N LYS A 184 8.03 -20.76 -3.62
CA LYS A 184 8.44 -21.91 -4.44
C LYS A 184 9.59 -21.55 -5.38
N THR A 185 9.45 -20.41 -6.05
CA THR A 185 10.45 -19.91 -7.01
C THR A 185 11.76 -19.57 -6.32
N PHE A 186 11.69 -19.00 -5.11
CA PHE A 186 12.84 -18.67 -4.28
C PHE A 186 13.58 -19.93 -3.82
N LEU A 187 12.87 -20.90 -3.22
CA LEU A 187 13.45 -22.18 -2.77
C LEU A 187 14.12 -22.94 -3.90
N HIS A 188 13.51 -22.95 -5.09
CA HIS A 188 14.11 -23.59 -6.25
C HIS A 188 15.38 -22.86 -6.73
N LEU A 189 15.44 -21.53 -6.62
CA LEU A 189 16.62 -20.77 -7.04
C LEU A 189 17.80 -20.94 -6.10
N ILE A 190 17.57 -20.92 -4.79
CA ILE A 190 18.66 -21.16 -3.83
C ILE A 190 19.22 -22.57 -3.97
N TYR A 191 18.40 -23.55 -4.36
CA TYR A 191 18.83 -24.90 -4.73
C TYR A 191 19.68 -24.89 -6.00
N LEU A 192 19.24 -24.22 -7.07
CA LEU A 192 20.02 -24.11 -8.32
C LEU A 192 21.35 -23.37 -8.17
N ASN A 193 21.49 -22.54 -7.14
CA ASN A 193 22.72 -21.83 -6.82
C ASN A 193 23.59 -22.59 -5.78
N ASP A 194 23.29 -23.86 -5.51
CA ASP A 194 24.00 -24.72 -4.54
C ASP A 194 24.07 -24.14 -3.11
N GLN A 195 23.08 -23.32 -2.72
CA GLN A 195 22.98 -22.73 -1.38
C GLN A 195 22.26 -23.67 -0.39
N ILE A 196 21.58 -24.70 -0.90
CA ILE A 196 20.91 -25.75 -0.12
C ILE A 196 21.05 -27.09 -0.84
N ASP A 197 21.21 -28.17 -0.06
CA ASP A 197 21.46 -29.51 -0.60
C ASP A 197 20.23 -30.18 -1.22
N GLN A 198 19.03 -29.81 -0.76
CA GLN A 198 17.76 -30.43 -1.15
C GLN A 198 16.80 -29.39 -1.73
N ASP A 199 16.08 -29.75 -2.80
CA ASP A 199 15.08 -28.88 -3.41
C ASP A 199 13.79 -28.83 -2.57
N LEU A 200 13.74 -27.87 -1.64
CA LEU A 200 12.55 -27.57 -0.83
C LEU A 200 11.39 -26.97 -1.63
N SER A 201 11.53 -26.68 -2.92
CA SER A 201 10.39 -26.23 -3.73
C SER A 201 9.38 -27.36 -4.02
N LEU A 202 9.80 -28.62 -3.83
CA LEU A 202 9.00 -29.82 -4.09
C LEU A 202 7.94 -30.07 -3.02
N ILE A 203 8.17 -29.65 -1.78
CA ILE A 203 7.20 -29.79 -0.67
C ILE A 203 6.05 -28.78 -0.78
N ILE A 204 6.20 -27.74 -1.60
CA ILE A 204 5.21 -26.67 -1.72
C ILE A 204 4.01 -27.13 -2.57
N PRO A 205 2.79 -27.18 -2.00
CA PRO A 205 1.61 -27.59 -2.74
C PRO A 205 1.27 -26.59 -3.85
N ARG A 206 0.81 -27.10 -5.00
CA ARG A 206 0.22 -26.25 -6.04
C ARG A 206 -1.17 -25.82 -5.60
N LEU A 207 -1.32 -24.56 -5.24
CA LEU A 207 -2.62 -23.98 -4.94
C LEU A 207 -3.39 -23.76 -6.24
N TYR A 208 -4.29 -24.69 -6.56
CA TYR A 208 -5.24 -24.54 -7.67
C TYR A 208 -6.44 -23.72 -7.21
N HIS A 209 -6.73 -22.65 -7.94
CA HIS A 209 -8.01 -21.98 -7.85
C HIS A 209 -8.65 -22.01 -9.25
N PRO A 210 -9.79 -22.68 -9.44
CA PRO A 210 -10.54 -22.49 -10.67
C PRO A 210 -10.85 -21.00 -10.74
N ASN A 211 -10.58 -20.38 -11.89
CA ASN A 211 -11.08 -19.03 -12.14
C ASN A 211 -12.57 -19.08 -11.79
N LYS A 212 -13.00 -18.34 -10.76
CA LYS A 212 -14.40 -17.98 -10.66
C LYS A 212 -14.72 -17.42 -12.03
N GLU A 213 -15.67 -18.06 -12.71
CA GLU A 213 -16.23 -17.57 -13.96
C GLU A 213 -16.25 -16.06 -13.84
N LEU A 214 -15.49 -15.38 -14.72
CA LEU A 214 -15.69 -13.96 -14.90
C LEU A 214 -17.21 -13.83 -14.98
N PRO A 215 -17.88 -13.03 -14.14
CA PRO A 215 -19.26 -12.73 -14.45
C PRO A 215 -19.19 -12.21 -15.88
N ASN A 216 -19.72 -12.97 -16.83
CA ASN A 216 -19.87 -12.59 -18.22
C ASN A 216 -20.94 -11.50 -18.22
N LYS A 217 -20.67 -10.39 -17.54
CA LYS A 217 -21.37 -9.15 -17.69
C LYS A 217 -20.73 -8.52 -18.90
N VAL A 218 -21.01 -9.12 -20.05
CA VAL A 218 -20.88 -8.46 -21.34
C VAL A 218 -21.72 -7.20 -21.18
N TRP A 219 -21.06 -6.05 -21.15
CA TRP A 219 -21.73 -4.77 -21.02
C TRP A 219 -22.65 -4.63 -22.22
N SER A 220 -23.97 -4.69 -22.01
CA SER A 220 -24.91 -4.34 -23.08
C SER A 220 -24.64 -2.89 -23.52
N PRO A 221 -24.87 -2.55 -24.80
CA PRO A 221 -24.77 -1.18 -25.29
C PRO A 221 -25.53 -0.17 -24.41
N GLU A 222 -26.70 -0.56 -23.89
CA GLU A 222 -27.52 0.25 -22.98
C GLU A 222 -26.83 0.53 -21.63
N ASN A 223 -26.09 -0.44 -21.07
CA ASN A 223 -25.33 -0.21 -19.84
C ASN A 223 -24.19 0.78 -20.07
N ILE A 224 -23.57 0.76 -21.25
CA ILE A 224 -22.54 1.71 -21.64
C ILE A 224 -23.17 3.10 -21.82
N GLU A 225 -24.31 3.18 -22.50
CA GLU A 225 -25.03 4.42 -22.76
C GLU A 225 -25.54 5.07 -21.47
N ASN A 226 -26.06 4.27 -20.52
CA ASN A 226 -26.46 4.76 -19.19
C ASN A 226 -25.29 5.26 -18.35
N ILE A 227 -24.10 4.67 -18.48
CA ILE A 227 -22.90 5.19 -17.81
C ILE A 227 -22.44 6.48 -18.49
N LEU A 228 -22.44 6.52 -19.82
CA LEU A 228 -22.06 7.71 -20.59
C LEU A 228 -23.01 8.89 -20.39
N SER A 229 -24.28 8.63 -20.09
CA SER A 229 -25.29 9.66 -19.78
C SER A 229 -25.22 10.16 -18.33
N THR A 230 -24.72 9.36 -17.39
CA THR A 230 -24.55 9.76 -15.98
C THR A 230 -23.23 10.48 -15.71
N VAL A 231 -22.23 10.33 -16.57
CA VAL A 231 -21.04 11.18 -16.56
C VAL A 231 -21.44 12.53 -17.17
N GLU A 232 -21.88 13.48 -16.34
CA GLU A 232 -21.98 14.88 -16.73
C GLU A 232 -20.64 15.30 -17.34
N ARG A 233 -20.66 15.57 -18.65
CA ARG A 233 -19.56 16.19 -19.35
C ARG A 233 -19.36 17.57 -18.72
N ASN A 234 -18.42 17.68 -17.79
CA ASN A 234 -17.75 18.95 -17.45
C ASN A 234 -16.88 19.41 -18.65
N LEU A 235 -17.46 19.38 -19.85
CA LEU A 235 -17.04 20.13 -21.02
C LEU A 235 -17.41 21.58 -20.73
N ILE A 236 -16.59 22.22 -19.92
CA ILE A 236 -16.42 23.68 -20.02
C ILE A 236 -16.05 23.93 -21.49
N PRO A 237 -16.81 24.75 -22.24
CA PRO A 237 -16.50 25.02 -23.63
C PRO A 237 -15.06 25.50 -23.77
N LEU A 238 -14.29 24.83 -24.64
CA LEU A 238 -12.87 25.02 -24.90
C LEU A 238 -12.47 26.42 -25.42
N ALA A 239 -13.36 27.43 -25.34
CA ALA A 239 -13.11 28.81 -25.73
C ALA A 239 -12.66 29.73 -24.58
N HIS A 240 -12.85 29.36 -23.30
CA HIS A 240 -12.59 30.29 -22.17
C HIS A 240 -11.41 29.93 -21.24
N ALA A 241 -10.74 28.79 -21.42
CA ALA A 241 -9.68 28.36 -20.49
C ALA A 241 -8.23 28.74 -20.91
N TYR A 242 -8.02 29.24 -22.14
CA TYR A 242 -6.67 29.52 -22.66
C TYR A 242 -6.06 30.87 -22.26
N SER A 243 -6.74 31.66 -21.41
CA SER A 243 -6.23 32.97 -20.94
C SER A 243 -5.50 32.91 -19.59
N ARG A 244 -5.56 31.80 -18.83
CA ARG A 244 -5.10 31.78 -17.43
C ARG A 244 -3.72 31.17 -17.20
N PHE A 245 -3.14 30.50 -18.19
CA PHE A 245 -1.81 29.88 -18.08
C PHE A 245 -1.04 30.11 -19.38
N GLY A 246 -0.24 31.18 -19.41
CA GLY A 246 0.48 31.64 -20.59
C GLY A 246 1.57 30.67 -21.07
N TYR A 247 1.19 29.71 -21.90
CA TYR A 247 2.14 28.90 -22.67
C TYR A 247 1.84 29.02 -24.19
N LYS A 248 2.86 29.49 -24.91
CA LYS A 248 2.88 29.58 -26.38
C LYS A 248 2.81 28.17 -27.00
N LYS A 249 2.09 28.09 -28.12
CA LYS A 249 1.93 26.92 -29.02
C LYS A 249 3.27 26.25 -29.33
N HIS A 250 3.30 24.91 -29.39
CA HIS A 250 3.74 24.11 -30.53
C HIS A 250 3.59 22.61 -30.23
N ALA A 251 2.66 21.94 -30.91
CA ALA A 251 2.80 20.58 -31.46
C ALA A 251 1.44 20.15 -32.03
N VAL A 252 1.39 20.03 -33.35
CA VAL A 252 0.29 19.43 -34.10
C VAL A 252 0.42 17.92 -33.98
N LEU A 253 -0.64 17.21 -33.57
CA LEU A 253 -0.75 15.76 -33.78
C LEU A 253 -1.71 15.50 -34.96
N PRO A 254 -1.36 14.58 -35.87
CA PRO A 254 -2.16 14.30 -37.06
C PRO A 254 -3.34 13.38 -36.75
N THR A 255 -4.43 13.63 -37.46
CA THR A 255 -5.68 12.86 -37.46
C THR A 255 -5.47 11.44 -38.01
N PRO A 256 -6.02 10.37 -37.40
CA PRO A 256 -6.00 9.04 -38.01
C PRO A 256 -7.13 8.92 -39.05
N ALA A 257 -6.76 8.56 -40.28
CA ALA A 257 -7.67 8.22 -41.36
C ALA A 257 -8.29 6.82 -41.17
N ALA A 258 -9.52 6.69 -41.70
CA ALA A 258 -10.47 5.59 -41.60
C ALA A 258 -9.97 4.23 -42.16
N PRO A 259 -10.65 3.09 -41.83
CA PRO A 259 -10.12 1.75 -42.07
C PRO A 259 -10.35 1.27 -43.51
N ILE A 260 -9.35 0.56 -44.05
CA ILE A 260 -9.46 -0.17 -45.32
C ILE A 260 -9.90 -1.61 -45.00
N ILE A 261 -11.04 -2.00 -45.56
CA ILE A 261 -11.52 -3.38 -45.68
C ILE A 261 -10.81 -4.01 -46.87
N ILE A 262 -10.21 -5.19 -46.71
CA ILE A 262 -10.01 -6.13 -47.82
C ILE A 262 -10.29 -7.57 -47.34
N VAL A 263 -11.00 -8.28 -48.22
CA VAL A 263 -11.35 -9.71 -48.26
C VAL A 263 -10.12 -10.62 -48.13
#